data_AF-A0A293N0M1-F1
#
_entry.id   AF-A0A293N0M1-F1
#
_cell.length_a   1.000
_cell.length_b   1.000
_cell.length_c   1.000
_cell.angle_alpha   90.00
_cell.angle_beta   90.00
_cell.angle_gamma   90.00
#
_symmetry.space_group_name_H-M   'P 1'
#
loop_
_entity.id
_entity.type
_entity.pdbx_description
1 polymer ?
#
loop_
_entity_poly.entity_id
_entity_poly.type
_entity_poly.pdbx_seq_one_letter_code
_entity_poly.pdbx_strand_id
1 'polypeptide(L)'
;MLQTTLNKALEELVDSIRNDPDTKMPRDGTVHELTSNVMMVLEHLLEFVDSAGAVLAISDVVSFTQSRDPNRAALAQFVTRVLSALGLALHNKSTKYEDSALQAVFRLNNFHYILRTLRKSGLLEVVHSYERTLEQQYRENIRDQKRLYSQSWSRVLH
;
A
#
# COMPACT_ATOMS: atom_id res chain seq x y z
N MET A 1 22.91 16.70 -6.43
CA MET A 1 22.45 16.03 -7.66
C MET A 1 21.91 14.64 -7.39
N LEU A 2 22.69 13.69 -6.84
CA LEU A 2 22.22 12.30 -6.59
C LEU A 2 20.97 12.20 -5.70
N GLN A 3 20.95 12.89 -4.54
CA GLN A 3 19.81 12.84 -3.61
C GLN A 3 18.53 13.42 -4.22
N THR A 4 18.63 14.51 -4.99
CA THR A 4 17.50 15.11 -5.71
C THR A 4 16.94 14.18 -6.78
N THR A 5 17.81 13.47 -7.52
CA THR A 5 17.39 12.46 -8.49
C THR A 5 16.70 11.28 -7.80
N LEU A 6 17.21 10.84 -6.65
CA LEU A 6 16.61 9.74 -5.89
C LEU A 6 15.24 10.12 -5.32
N ASN A 7 15.09 11.32 -4.75
CA ASN A 7 13.79 11.83 -4.30
C ASN A 7 12.79 11.88 -5.47
N LYS A 8 13.20 12.41 -6.63
CA LYS A 8 12.37 12.42 -7.84
C LYS A 8 11.94 11.01 -8.28
N ALA A 9 12.85 10.04 -8.23
CA ALA A 9 12.53 8.65 -8.58
C ALA A 9 11.51 8.02 -7.59
N LEU A 10 11.59 8.36 -6.30
CA LEU A 10 10.62 7.91 -5.29
C LEU A 10 9.24 8.56 -5.50
N GLU A 11 9.20 9.83 -5.91
CA GLU A 11 7.96 10.51 -6.28
C GLU A 11 7.34 9.90 -7.55
N GLU A 12 8.16 9.66 -8.58
CA GLU A 12 7.75 8.97 -9.81
C GLU A 12 7.24 7.55 -9.52
N LEU A 13 7.81 6.85 -8.54
CA LEU A 13 7.32 5.56 -8.09
C LEU A 13 5.86 5.65 -7.60
N VAL A 14 5.52 6.64 -6.77
CA VAL A 14 4.14 6.82 -6.25
C VAL A 14 3.15 7.03 -7.40
N ASP A 15 3.53 7.87 -8.37
CA ASP A 15 2.68 8.15 -9.53
C ASP A 15 2.59 6.96 -10.48
N SER A 16 3.67 6.18 -10.65
CA SER A 16 3.66 4.95 -11.44
C SER A 16 2.75 3.89 -10.85
N ILE A 17 2.69 3.76 -9.52
CA ILE A 17 1.79 2.83 -8.83
C ILE A 17 0.35 3.26 -9.01
N ARG A 18 0.06 4.56 -8.84
CA ARG A 18 -1.30 5.10 -8.98
C ARG A 18 -1.85 4.87 -10.39
N ASN A 19 -0.99 5.04 -11.39
CA ASN A 19 -1.33 4.93 -12.81
C ASN A 19 -0.85 3.63 -13.44
N ASP A 20 -0.61 2.58 -12.64
CA ASP A 20 -0.09 1.31 -13.12
C ASP A 20 -0.98 0.78 -14.24
N PRO A 21 -0.43 0.53 -15.45
CA PRO A 21 -1.21 0.19 -16.62
C PRO A 21 -2.03 -1.08 -16.35
N ASP A 22 -3.16 -1.20 -17.04
CA ASP A 22 -4.02 -2.38 -16.95
C ASP A 22 -3.29 -3.61 -17.51
N THR A 23 -2.51 -4.24 -16.66
CA THR A 23 -1.83 -5.52 -16.87
C THR A 23 -2.82 -6.67 -16.70
N LYS A 24 -2.39 -7.87 -17.09
CA LYS A 24 -3.23 -9.08 -17.15
C LYS A 24 -3.80 -9.42 -15.76
N MET A 25 -5.09 -9.17 -15.58
CA MET A 25 -5.81 -9.48 -14.33
C MET A 25 -5.82 -10.99 -14.04
N PRO A 26 -5.51 -11.42 -12.80
CA PRO A 26 -5.57 -12.83 -12.44
C PRO A 26 -7.01 -13.34 -12.48
N ARG A 27 -7.25 -14.48 -13.12
CA ARG A 27 -8.62 -15.00 -13.33
C ARG A 27 -9.34 -15.40 -12.05
N ASP A 28 -8.59 -15.75 -11.01
CA ASP A 28 -9.07 -16.22 -9.71
C ASP A 28 -9.11 -15.12 -8.64
N GLY A 29 -8.75 -13.88 -8.99
CA GLY A 29 -8.67 -12.80 -8.02
C GLY A 29 -7.55 -12.98 -6.99
N THR A 30 -6.48 -13.70 -7.30
CA THR A 30 -5.31 -13.81 -6.41
C THR A 30 -4.58 -12.46 -6.23
N VAL A 31 -3.53 -12.46 -5.41
CA VAL A 31 -2.67 -11.29 -5.20
C VAL A 31 -2.06 -10.85 -6.53
N HIS A 32 -2.17 -9.57 -6.85
CA HIS A 32 -1.64 -8.98 -8.07
C HIS A 32 -0.12 -8.76 -7.94
N GLU A 33 0.62 -8.91 -9.04
CA GLU A 33 2.07 -8.72 -9.08
C GLU A 33 2.48 -7.32 -8.60
N LEU A 34 1.74 -6.28 -9.01
CA LEU A 34 1.89 -4.91 -8.50
C LEU A 34 1.96 -4.87 -6.97
N THR A 35 1.08 -5.60 -6.28
CA THR A 35 1.04 -5.64 -4.81
C THR A 35 2.31 -6.25 -4.25
N SER A 36 2.75 -7.40 -4.76
CA SER A 36 3.98 -8.04 -4.28
C SER A 36 5.21 -7.18 -4.55
N ASN A 37 5.30 -6.57 -5.72
CA ASN A 37 6.44 -5.73 -6.11
C ASN A 37 6.53 -4.46 -5.25
N VAL A 38 5.41 -3.77 -5.03
CA VAL A 38 5.37 -2.59 -4.17
C VAL A 38 5.75 -2.95 -2.74
N MET A 39 5.19 -4.02 -2.18
CA MET A 39 5.54 -4.44 -0.82
C MET A 39 7.03 -4.80 -0.68
N MET A 40 7.59 -5.50 -1.67
CA MET A 40 9.03 -5.81 -1.70
C MET A 40 9.90 -4.56 -1.72
N VAL A 41 9.54 -3.54 -2.52
CA VAL A 41 10.27 -2.25 -2.53
C VAL A 41 10.19 -1.56 -1.17
N LEU A 42 9.02 -1.55 -0.53
CA LEU A 42 8.85 -0.96 0.80
C LEU A 42 9.67 -1.71 1.87
N GLU A 43 9.73 -3.04 1.79
CA GLU A 43 10.57 -3.85 2.69
C GLU A 43 12.06 -3.53 2.50
N HIS A 44 12.54 -3.42 1.27
CA HIS A 44 13.93 -3.01 1.02
C HIS A 44 14.21 -1.58 1.51
N LEU A 45 13.28 -0.64 1.33
CA LEU A 45 13.46 0.73 1.83
C LEU A 45 13.57 0.79 3.36
N LEU A 46 12.91 -0.13 4.08
CA LEU A 46 13.03 -0.22 5.53
C LEU A 46 14.46 -0.59 5.98
N GLU A 47 15.15 -1.46 5.24
CA GLU A 47 16.55 -1.83 5.53
C GLU A 47 17.50 -0.63 5.40
N PHE A 48 17.11 0.39 4.64
CA PHE A 48 17.88 1.62 4.40
C PHE A 48 17.23 2.87 5.00
N VAL A 49 16.50 2.73 6.12
CA VAL A 49 15.70 3.82 6.73
C VAL A 49 16.46 5.14 6.90
N ASP A 50 17.72 5.11 7.33
CA ASP A 50 18.51 6.33 7.53
C ASP A 50 18.80 7.05 6.21
N SER A 51 19.18 6.29 5.17
CA SER A 51 19.54 6.84 3.86
C SER A 51 18.30 7.24 3.07
N ALA A 52 17.27 6.40 3.05
CA ALA A 52 16.00 6.67 2.38
C ALA A 52 15.27 7.84 3.06
N GLY A 53 15.22 7.84 4.39
CA GLY A 53 14.62 8.90 5.18
C GLY A 53 15.31 10.24 4.99
N ALA A 54 16.65 10.28 4.95
CA ALA A 54 17.38 11.52 4.67
C ALA A 54 17.04 12.09 3.28
N VAL A 55 16.85 11.25 2.27
CA VAL A 55 16.48 11.67 0.91
C VAL A 55 15.05 12.20 0.86
N LEU A 56 14.14 11.57 1.60
CA LEU A 56 12.73 11.96 1.69
C LEU A 56 12.52 13.21 2.55
N ALA A 57 13.30 13.40 3.61
CA ALA A 57 13.19 14.56 4.49
C ALA A 57 13.57 15.88 3.80
N ILE A 58 14.33 15.84 2.70
CA ILE A 58 14.75 17.03 1.94
C ILE A 58 13.56 17.79 1.33
N SER A 59 12.49 17.08 0.94
CA SER A 59 11.31 17.73 0.36
C SER A 59 10.42 18.42 1.41
N ASP A 60 10.47 17.95 2.66
CA ASP A 60 9.57 18.37 3.75
C ASP A 60 10.33 18.69 5.04
N VAL A 61 11.48 19.38 4.91
CA VAL A 61 12.39 19.70 6.03
C VAL A 61 11.64 20.33 7.20
N VAL A 62 10.67 21.21 6.91
CA VAL A 62 9.86 21.93 7.92
C VAL A 62 9.00 20.96 8.75
N SER A 63 8.37 19.98 8.09
CA SER A 63 7.43 19.03 8.71
C SER A 63 8.09 18.06 9.69
N PHE A 64 9.39 17.78 9.51
CA PHE A 64 10.12 16.81 10.33
C PHE A 64 11.04 17.42 11.38
N THR A 65 11.24 18.74 11.39
CA THR A 65 12.16 19.44 12.33
C THR A 65 11.89 19.18 13.81
N GLN A 66 10.63 18.88 14.19
CA GLN A 66 10.25 18.61 15.59
C GLN A 66 10.22 17.12 15.94
N SER A 67 10.43 16.24 14.97
CA SER A 67 10.42 14.79 15.20
C SER A 67 11.72 14.34 15.85
N ARG A 68 11.63 13.38 16.78
CA ARG A 68 12.83 12.76 17.40
C ARG A 68 13.63 11.90 16.40
N ASP A 69 12.98 11.46 15.34
CA ASP A 69 13.56 10.65 14.26
C ASP A 69 12.97 11.11 12.91
N PRO A 70 13.55 12.14 12.28
CA PRO A 70 13.02 12.73 11.05
C PRO A 70 13.11 11.78 9.85
N ASN A 71 14.11 10.90 9.82
CA ASN A 71 14.28 9.94 8.74
C ASN A 71 13.16 8.89 8.77
N ARG A 72 12.89 8.33 9.95
CA ARG A 72 11.80 7.37 10.13
C ARG A 72 10.43 8.00 9.91
N ALA A 73 10.23 9.25 10.32
CA ALA A 73 8.99 9.99 10.07
C ALA A 73 8.77 10.25 8.57
N ALA A 74 9.82 10.64 7.83
CA ALA A 74 9.76 10.82 6.39
C ALA A 74 9.46 9.51 5.66
N LEU A 75 10.11 8.41 6.06
CA LEU A 75 9.80 7.09 5.53
C LEU A 75 8.34 6.67 5.84
N ALA A 76 7.85 6.90 7.06
CA ALA A 76 6.49 6.57 7.46
C ALA A 76 5.44 7.31 6.61
N GLN A 77 5.66 8.60 6.36
CA GLN A 77 4.81 9.40 5.48
C GLN A 77 4.85 8.86 4.05
N PHE A 78 6.04 8.58 3.52
CA PHE A 78 6.22 8.03 2.17
C PHE A 78 5.52 6.68 1.99
N VAL A 79 5.74 5.74 2.93
CA VAL A 79 5.07 4.43 2.95
C VAL A 79 3.55 4.60 2.93
N THR A 80 3.02 5.53 3.74
CA THR A 80 1.57 5.81 3.78
C THR A 80 1.04 6.29 2.43
N ARG A 81 1.78 7.16 1.73
CA ARG A 81 1.44 7.63 0.38
C ARG A 81 1.46 6.50 -0.65
N VAL A 82 2.49 5.65 -0.62
CA VAL A 82 2.60 4.48 -1.49
C VAL A 82 1.45 3.51 -1.27
N LEU A 83 1.10 3.20 -0.01
CA LEU A 83 -0.01 2.31 0.33
C LEU A 83 -1.36 2.88 -0.13
N SER A 84 -1.56 4.20 -0.02
CA SER A 84 -2.75 4.87 -0.52
C SER A 84 -2.85 4.78 -2.05
N ALA A 85 -1.74 5.04 -2.76
CA ALA A 85 -1.67 4.90 -4.22
C ALA A 85 -1.95 3.46 -4.68
N LEU A 86 -1.35 2.47 -4.00
CA LEU A 86 -1.58 1.06 -4.26
C LEU A 86 -3.04 0.67 -3.99
N GLY A 87 -3.63 1.15 -2.90
CA GLY A 87 -5.05 0.92 -2.58
C GLY A 87 -6.00 1.42 -3.67
N LEU A 88 -5.75 2.62 -4.20
CA LEU A 88 -6.51 3.18 -5.32
C LEU A 88 -6.31 2.38 -6.61
N ALA A 89 -5.06 2.01 -6.94
CA ALA A 89 -4.76 1.20 -8.11
C ALA A 89 -5.47 -0.16 -8.06
N LEU A 90 -5.45 -0.82 -6.89
CA LEU A 90 -6.15 -2.09 -6.67
C LEU A 90 -7.67 -1.93 -6.76
N HIS A 91 -8.23 -0.83 -6.27
CA HIS A 91 -9.64 -0.53 -6.46
C HIS A 91 -9.97 -0.41 -7.95
N ASN A 92 -9.24 0.42 -8.70
CA ASN A 92 -9.46 0.61 -10.13
C ASN A 92 -9.33 -0.70 -10.91
N LYS A 93 -8.28 -1.49 -10.66
CA LYS A 93 -8.08 -2.80 -11.29
C LYS A 93 -9.20 -3.78 -10.96
N SER A 94 -9.69 -3.78 -9.72
CA SER A 94 -10.79 -4.68 -9.34
C SER A 94 -12.06 -4.40 -10.14
N THR A 95 -12.32 -3.18 -10.59
CA THR A 95 -13.52 -2.87 -11.39
C THR A 95 -13.54 -3.55 -12.77
N LYS A 96 -12.42 -4.14 -13.20
CA LYS A 96 -12.31 -4.86 -14.47
C LYS A 96 -12.95 -6.24 -14.43
N TYR A 97 -13.18 -6.82 -13.25
CA TYR A 97 -13.96 -8.06 -13.17
C TYR A 97 -15.45 -7.73 -13.29
N GLU A 98 -16.14 -8.45 -14.16
CA GLU A 98 -17.60 -8.33 -14.32
C GLU A 98 -18.33 -8.79 -13.04
N ASP A 99 -17.86 -9.86 -12.41
CA ASP A 99 -18.44 -10.38 -11.18
C ASP A 99 -17.99 -9.58 -9.95
N SER A 100 -18.93 -8.88 -9.33
CA SER A 100 -18.74 -8.16 -8.07
C SER A 100 -18.18 -9.01 -6.92
N ALA A 101 -18.49 -10.30 -6.85
CA ALA A 101 -17.96 -11.21 -5.85
C ALA A 101 -16.47 -11.44 -6.07
N LEU A 102 -16.06 -11.62 -7.33
CA LEU A 102 -14.65 -11.74 -7.70
C LEU A 102 -13.88 -10.43 -7.46
N GLN A 103 -14.49 -9.27 -7.69
CA GLN A 103 -13.89 -7.99 -7.29
C GLN A 103 -13.60 -7.93 -5.79
N ALA A 104 -14.54 -8.40 -4.96
CA ALA A 104 -14.39 -8.44 -3.52
C ALA A 104 -13.29 -9.43 -3.08
N VAL A 105 -13.22 -10.62 -3.69
CA VAL A 105 -12.15 -11.60 -3.45
C VAL A 105 -10.78 -11.02 -3.82
N PHE A 106 -10.66 -10.37 -4.98
CA PHE A 106 -9.42 -9.72 -5.40
C PHE A 106 -8.94 -8.67 -4.38
N ARG A 107 -9.82 -7.75 -3.98
CA ARG A 107 -9.48 -6.73 -2.99
C ARG A 107 -9.15 -7.35 -1.64
N LEU A 108 -9.90 -8.37 -1.20
CA LEU A 108 -9.65 -9.11 0.03
C LEU A 108 -8.25 -9.72 0.04
N ASN A 109 -7.87 -10.44 -1.01
CA ASN A 109 -6.59 -11.14 -1.11
C ASN A 109 -5.42 -10.14 -1.06
N ASN A 110 -5.51 -9.05 -1.83
CA ASN A 110 -4.46 -8.03 -1.87
C ASN A 110 -4.35 -7.25 -0.56
N PHE A 111 -5.46 -6.81 0.04
CA PHE A 111 -5.43 -6.11 1.34
C PHE A 111 -4.94 -7.01 2.48
N HIS A 112 -5.32 -8.30 2.46
CA HIS A 112 -4.80 -9.26 3.42
C HIS A 112 -3.29 -9.46 3.27
N TYR A 113 -2.80 -9.57 2.03
CA TYR A 113 -1.37 -9.68 1.75
C TYR A 113 -0.61 -8.45 2.25
N ILE A 114 -1.07 -7.24 1.92
CA ILE A 114 -0.45 -5.98 2.37
C ILE A 114 -0.38 -5.94 3.89
N LEU A 115 -1.49 -6.14 4.59
CA LEU A 115 -1.52 -6.07 6.05
C LEU A 115 -0.63 -7.15 6.70
N ARG A 116 -0.60 -8.36 6.14
CA ARG A 116 0.27 -9.45 6.61
C ARG A 116 1.74 -9.07 6.44
N THR A 117 2.12 -8.53 5.28
CA THR A 117 3.50 -8.14 5.01
C THR A 117 3.93 -6.97 5.89
N LEU A 118 3.09 -5.94 6.06
CA LEU A 118 3.36 -4.80 6.95
C LEU A 118 3.66 -5.24 8.39
N ARG A 119 2.92 -6.22 8.91
CA ARG A 119 3.15 -6.78 10.24
C ARG A 119 4.44 -7.60 10.33
N LYS A 120 4.73 -8.40 9.29
CA LYS A 120 5.88 -9.31 9.29
C LYS A 120 7.21 -8.57 9.17
N SER A 121 7.26 -7.49 8.38
CA SER A 121 8.50 -6.77 8.10
C SER A 121 8.85 -5.69 9.13
N GLY A 122 7.92 -5.33 10.03
CA GLY A 122 8.10 -4.20 10.95
C GLY A 122 7.75 -2.84 10.34
N LEU A 123 7.39 -2.78 9.04
CA LEU A 123 6.90 -1.55 8.39
C LEU A 123 5.71 -0.94 9.13
N LEU A 124 4.85 -1.78 9.73
CA LEU A 124 3.68 -1.29 10.47
C LEU A 124 4.08 -0.40 11.65
N GLU A 125 5.17 -0.73 12.35
CA GLU A 125 5.65 0.07 13.49
C GLU A 125 6.18 1.43 13.04
N VAL A 126 6.81 1.48 11.87
CA VAL A 126 7.26 2.74 11.24
C VAL A 126 6.04 3.58 10.90
N VAL A 127 5.07 3.02 10.18
CA VAL A 127 3.84 3.73 9.77
C VAL A 127 3.04 4.21 10.97
N HIS A 128 2.92 3.44 12.06
CA HIS A 128 2.20 3.85 13.27
C HIS A 128 2.78 5.09 13.96
N SER A 129 4.03 5.46 13.70
CA SER A 129 4.58 6.73 14.19
C SER A 129 3.97 7.96 13.50
N TYR A 130 3.40 7.77 12.31
CA TYR A 130 2.77 8.81 11.49
C TYR A 130 1.24 8.64 11.41
N GLU A 131 0.75 7.46 11.04
CA GLU A 131 -0.66 7.14 10.86
C GLU A 131 -1.08 5.92 11.71
N ARG A 132 -1.63 6.19 12.91
CA ARG A 132 -1.99 5.15 13.88
C ARG A 132 -3.22 4.33 13.48
N THR A 133 -4.06 4.84 12.58
CA THR A 133 -5.32 4.16 12.23
C THR A 133 -5.18 3.19 11.05
N LEU A 134 -4.02 3.18 10.37
CA LEU A 134 -3.81 2.41 9.14
C LEU A 134 -4.09 0.91 9.30
N GLU A 135 -3.62 0.28 10.38
CA GLU A 135 -3.92 -1.14 10.63
C GLU A 135 -5.43 -1.40 10.73
N GLN A 136 -6.14 -0.55 11.46
CA GLN A 136 -7.57 -0.67 11.66
C GLN A 136 -8.32 -0.47 10.34
N GLN A 137 -7.93 0.51 9.54
CA GLN A 137 -8.50 0.74 8.20
C GLN A 137 -8.35 -0.50 7.30
N TYR A 138 -7.17 -1.15 7.28
CA TYR A 138 -7.00 -2.39 6.52
C TYR A 138 -7.87 -3.53 7.06
N ARG A 139 -7.99 -3.68 8.39
CA ARG A 139 -8.88 -4.69 9.00
C ARG A 139 -10.35 -4.47 8.62
N GLU A 140 -10.80 -3.22 8.60
CA GLU A 140 -12.16 -2.85 8.21
C GLU A 140 -12.40 -3.13 6.72
N ASN A 141 -11.48 -2.71 5.85
CA ASN A 141 -11.54 -3.01 4.42
C ASN A 141 -11.61 -4.52 4.15
N ILE A 142 -10.79 -5.31 4.83
CA ILE A 142 -10.81 -6.78 4.76
C ILE A 142 -12.17 -7.34 5.19
N ARG A 143 -12.71 -6.85 6.32
CA ARG A 143 -14.03 -7.27 6.83
C ARG A 143 -15.13 -6.94 5.83
N ASP A 144 -15.09 -5.76 5.23
CA ASP A 144 -16.10 -5.31 4.27
C ASP A 144 -16.06 -6.13 2.98
N GLN A 145 -14.86 -6.47 2.47
CA GLN A 145 -14.75 -7.37 1.32
C GLN A 145 -15.24 -8.78 1.63
N LYS A 146 -14.97 -9.31 2.83
CA LYS A 146 -15.55 -10.60 3.28
C LYS A 146 -17.07 -10.56 3.31
N ARG A 147 -17.66 -9.47 3.80
CA ARG A 147 -19.12 -9.27 3.83
C ARG A 147 -19.70 -9.25 2.42
N LEU A 148 -19.12 -8.46 1.51
CA LEU A 148 -19.56 -8.36 0.11
C LEU A 148 -19.50 -9.73 -0.59
N TYR A 149 -18.40 -10.47 -0.42
CA TYR A 149 -18.29 -11.82 -0.94
C TYR A 149 -19.36 -12.75 -0.35
N SER A 150 -19.58 -12.73 0.98
CA SER A 150 -20.61 -13.55 1.62
C SER A 150 -22.02 -13.26 1.11
N GLN A 151 -22.33 -11.99 0.77
CA GLN A 151 -23.63 -11.60 0.24
C GLN A 151 -23.91 -12.18 -1.15
N SER A 152 -22.88 -12.49 -1.94
CA SER A 152 -23.06 -13.13 -3.26
C SER A 152 -23.74 -14.51 -3.16
N TRP A 153 -23.58 -15.20 -2.03
CA TRP A 153 -24.19 -16.50 -1.75
C TRP A 153 -25.67 -16.42 -1.35
N SER A 154 -26.20 -15.23 -1.07
CA SER A 154 -27.61 -15.06 -0.68
C SER A 154 -28.59 -15.57 -1.73
N ARG A 155 -28.21 -15.53 -3.02
CA ARG A 155 -29.02 -16.03 -4.14
C ARG A 155 -29.07 -17.56 -4.24
N VAL A 156 -28.18 -18.26 -3.54
CA VAL A 156 -28.08 -19.72 -3.56
C VAL A 156 -28.62 -20.31 -2.24
N LEU A 157 -28.50 -19.56 -1.15
CA LEU A 157 -28.94 -19.96 0.19
C LEU A 157 -30.42 -19.63 0.48
N HIS A 158 -31.07 -18.89 -0.41
CA HIS A 158 -32.50 -18.58 -0.41
C HIS A 158 -33.12 -18.99 -1.74
#